data_AF-A0A1Y2CKW1-F1
#
_entry.id   AF-A0A1Y2CKW1-F1
#
_cell.length_a   1.000
_cell.length_b   1.000
_cell.length_c   1.000
_cell.angle_alpha   90.00
_cell.angle_beta   90.00
_cell.angle_gamma   90.00
#
_symmetry.space_group_name_H-M   'P 1'
#
loop_
_entity.id
_entity.type
_entity.pdbx_description
1 polymer ?
#
loop_
_entity_poly.entity_id
_entity_poly.type
_entity_poly.pdbx_seq_one_letter_code
_entity_poly.pdbx_strand_id
1 'polypeptide(L)'
;MTKQLRATVFDILHSHGVYEEFIAELSKPLPPKPTKKDQEETADIWSIEIKAKEGICKFSKPLIIATEATPSTRVVRLAHSWADVWDVTYDPLYEYSLVRTTAHPNTWDWIPVNRYSTHQDGFTVFETKELVDEAVQYSEDWARVLVERGYGDVGQAQIVRLGAPQPVVQMQSRL
;
A
#
# COMPACT_ATOMS: atom_id res chain seq x y z
N MET A 1 -0.34 12.68 13.01
CA MET A 1 0.46 11.99 11.98
C MET A 1 0.58 10.53 12.36
N THR A 2 0.27 9.63 11.43
CA THR A 2 0.19 8.16 11.58
C THR A 2 1.58 7.51 11.72
N LYS A 3 2.31 7.91 12.77
CA LYS A 3 3.72 7.53 12.95
C LYS A 3 3.88 6.02 13.13
N GLN A 4 2.97 5.37 13.84
CA GLN A 4 3.07 3.93 14.10
C GLN A 4 2.76 3.12 12.85
N LEU A 5 1.69 3.45 12.11
CA LEU A 5 1.37 2.74 10.87
C LEU A 5 2.49 2.85 9.85
N ARG A 6 3.04 4.06 9.64
CA ARG A 6 4.17 4.25 8.73
C ARG A 6 5.38 3.41 9.15
N ALA A 7 5.74 3.42 10.44
CA ALA A 7 6.83 2.61 10.96
C ALA A 7 6.59 1.12 10.74
N THR A 8 5.40 0.62 11.09
CA THR A 8 5.00 -0.78 10.87
C THR A 8 5.10 -1.18 9.40
N VAL A 9 4.62 -0.33 8.48
CA VAL A 9 4.73 -0.60 7.04
C VAL A 9 6.19 -0.66 6.60
N PHE A 10 7.04 0.26 7.08
CA PHE A 10 8.47 0.25 6.76
C PHE A 10 9.17 -0.99 7.30
N ASP A 11 8.85 -1.41 8.53
CA ASP A 11 9.39 -2.62 9.14
C ASP A 11 8.99 -3.88 8.34
N ILE A 12 7.74 -3.94 7.87
CA ILE A 12 7.26 -5.00 6.98
C ILE A 12 8.06 -5.00 5.67
N LEU A 13 8.19 -3.84 5.01
CA LEU A 13 8.93 -3.71 3.75
C LEU A 13 10.42 -4.07 3.91
N HIS A 14 11.04 -3.69 5.03
CA HIS A 14 12.42 -4.06 5.37
C HIS A 14 12.56 -5.57 5.54
N SER A 15 11.66 -6.17 6.31
CA SER A 15 11.67 -7.61 6.58
C SER A 15 11.62 -8.42 5.29
N HIS A 16 10.82 -7.97 4.31
CA HIS A 16 10.71 -8.63 3.01
C HIS A 16 11.70 -8.14 1.94
N GLY A 17 12.64 -7.25 2.28
CA GLY A 17 13.71 -6.82 1.38
C GLY A 17 13.27 -5.91 0.22
N VAL A 18 12.14 -5.23 0.34
CA VAL A 18 11.56 -4.33 -0.69
C VAL A 18 11.50 -2.87 -0.26
N TYR A 19 12.05 -2.54 0.92
CA TYR A 19 12.06 -1.16 1.43
C TYR A 19 12.77 -0.18 0.49
N GLU A 20 13.97 -0.50 0.02
CA GLU A 20 14.74 0.41 -0.85
C GLU A 20 14.03 0.64 -2.19
N GLU A 21 13.37 -0.40 -2.72
CA GLU A 21 12.53 -0.31 -3.92
C GLU A 21 11.39 0.70 -3.70
N PHE A 22 10.66 0.55 -2.58
CA PHE A 22 9.59 1.47 -2.21
C PHE A 22 10.08 2.91 -2.01
N ILE A 23 11.19 3.13 -1.32
CA ILE A 23 11.75 4.47 -1.11
C ILE A 23 12.22 5.10 -2.43
N ALA A 24 12.78 4.31 -3.35
CA ALA A 24 13.14 4.78 -4.68
C ALA A 24 11.90 5.27 -5.43
N GLU A 25 10.79 4.52 -5.37
CA GLU A 25 9.50 4.93 -5.94
C GLU A 25 9.00 6.24 -5.33
N LEU A 26 9.04 6.36 -4.01
CA LEU A 26 8.63 7.60 -3.33
C LEU A 26 9.49 8.81 -3.71
N SER A 27 10.73 8.57 -4.13
CA SER A 27 11.70 9.60 -4.49
C SER A 27 11.66 10.00 -5.95
N LYS A 28 10.94 9.27 -6.82
CA LYS A 28 10.76 9.64 -8.22
C LYS A 28 10.06 10.99 -8.33
N PRO A 29 10.44 11.83 -9.33
CA PRO A 29 9.72 13.07 -9.61
C PRO A 29 8.25 12.77 -9.92
N LEU A 30 7.36 13.71 -9.57
CA LEU A 30 5.96 13.60 -9.95
C LEU A 30 5.83 13.67 -11.48
N PRO A 31 4.89 12.91 -12.08
CA PRO A 31 4.68 12.97 -13.51
C PRO A 31 4.25 14.39 -13.94
N PRO A 32 4.58 14.80 -15.16
CA PRO A 32 4.14 16.10 -15.67
C PRO A 32 2.61 16.16 -15.74
N LYS A 33 2.05 17.37 -15.63
CA LYS A 33 0.61 17.55 -15.90
C LYS A 33 0.32 17.16 -17.35
N PRO A 34 -0.74 16.38 -17.61
CA PRO A 34 -1.08 15.97 -18.97
C PRO A 34 -1.31 17.21 -19.85
N THR A 35 -0.54 17.32 -20.93
CA THR A 35 -0.58 18.45 -21.87
C THR A 35 -1.65 18.31 -22.95
N LYS A 36 -2.31 17.14 -23.09
CA LYS A 36 -3.39 16.87 -24.05
C LYS A 36 -4.45 15.95 -23.43
N LYS A 37 -5.71 16.12 -23.84
CA LYS A 37 -6.88 15.38 -23.33
C LYS A 37 -6.91 13.87 -23.65
N ASP A 38 -6.10 13.40 -24.60
CA ASP A 38 -6.22 12.03 -25.15
C ASP A 38 -5.04 11.10 -24.78
N GLN A 39 -4.19 11.51 -23.84
CA GLN A 39 -3.13 10.65 -23.28
C GLN A 39 -3.42 10.44 -21.79
N GLU A 40 -4.34 9.52 -21.49
CA GLU A 40 -4.32 8.83 -20.21
C GLU A 40 -3.08 7.92 -20.22
N GLU A 41 -1.91 8.50 -19.97
CA GLU A 41 -0.80 7.70 -19.49
C GLU A 41 -1.25 7.10 -18.16
N THR A 42 -1.50 5.79 -18.16
CA THR A 42 -1.70 5.03 -16.94
C THR A 42 -0.50 5.31 -16.05
N ALA A 43 -0.71 5.99 -14.91
CA ALA A 43 0.34 6.25 -13.96
C ALA A 43 0.99 4.91 -13.58
N ASP A 44 2.32 4.84 -13.63
CA ASP A 44 3.06 3.65 -13.24
C ASP A 44 2.80 3.40 -11.73
N ILE A 45 2.06 2.33 -11.42
CA ILE A 45 1.73 1.95 -10.06
C ILE A 45 2.73 0.90 -9.61
N TRP A 46 3.55 1.27 -8.63
CA TRP A 46 4.30 0.27 -7.90
C TRP A 46 3.38 -0.40 -6.88
N SER A 47 3.32 -1.73 -6.88
CA SER A 47 2.51 -2.46 -5.91
C SER A 47 3.04 -3.85 -5.60
N ILE A 48 2.89 -4.22 -4.32
CA ILE A 48 3.17 -5.55 -3.81
C ILE A 48 1.96 -6.09 -3.08
N GLU A 49 1.84 -7.41 -3.07
CA GLU A 49 0.93 -8.17 -2.22
C GLU A 49 1.73 -9.05 -1.27
N ILE A 50 1.41 -8.99 0.02
CA ILE A 50 1.97 -9.84 1.06
C ILE A 50 0.90 -10.86 1.45
N LYS A 51 1.13 -12.12 1.10
CA LYS A 51 0.21 -13.22 1.37
C LYS A 51 0.85 -14.28 2.27
N ALA A 52 0.01 -15.08 2.93
CA ALA A 52 0.49 -16.22 3.71
C ALA A 52 1.17 -17.24 2.78
N LYS A 53 2.19 -17.92 3.29
CA LYS A 53 2.77 -19.10 2.65
C LYS A 53 1.79 -20.27 2.73
N GLU A 54 1.93 -21.22 1.82
CA GLU A 54 1.10 -22.42 1.82
C GLU A 54 1.25 -23.18 3.16
N GLY A 55 0.13 -23.59 3.74
CA GLY A 55 0.09 -24.25 5.05
C GLY A 55 0.15 -23.33 6.27
N ILE A 56 0.29 -22.01 6.10
CA ILE A 56 0.24 -21.03 7.19
C ILE A 56 -1.18 -20.45 7.30
N CYS A 57 -1.77 -20.47 8.51
CA CYS A 57 -3.13 -19.98 8.78
C CYS A 57 -3.18 -18.73 9.68
N LYS A 58 -2.04 -18.05 9.89
CA LYS A 58 -1.94 -16.88 10.77
C LYS A 58 -2.75 -15.67 10.28
N PHE A 59 -2.93 -15.55 8.97
CA PHE A 59 -3.83 -14.59 8.34
C PHE A 59 -4.34 -15.14 7.00
N SER A 60 -5.56 -14.75 6.62
CA SER A 60 -6.22 -15.25 5.41
C SER A 60 -6.37 -14.22 4.29
N LYS A 61 -6.36 -12.92 4.64
CA LYS A 61 -6.48 -11.82 3.67
C LYS A 61 -5.07 -11.31 3.34
N PRO A 62 -4.62 -11.28 2.09
CA PRO A 62 -3.36 -10.63 1.74
C PRO A 62 -3.38 -9.13 2.05
N LEU A 63 -2.21 -8.55 2.31
CA LEU A 63 -2.01 -7.10 2.44
C LEU A 63 -1.40 -6.56 1.16
N ILE A 64 -2.06 -5.60 0.53
CA ILE A 64 -1.56 -4.85 -0.61
C ILE A 64 -0.98 -3.53 -0.12
N ILE A 65 0.22 -3.22 -0.61
CA ILE A 65 0.89 -1.94 -0.44
C ILE A 65 1.17 -1.42 -1.84
N ALA A 66 0.63 -0.26 -2.18
CA ALA A 66 0.80 0.35 -3.47
C ALA A 66 1.16 1.83 -3.34
N THR A 67 1.91 2.36 -4.30
CA THR A 67 2.12 3.80 -4.44
C THR A 67 1.92 4.23 -5.88
N GLU A 68 1.29 5.39 -6.03
CA GLU A 68 1.01 6.03 -7.31
C GLU A 68 1.37 7.50 -7.21
N ALA A 69 1.94 8.04 -8.29
CA ALA A 69 2.17 9.47 -8.42
C ALA A 69 1.16 10.07 -9.39
N THR A 70 0.50 11.12 -8.94
CA THR A 70 -0.27 12.04 -9.80
C THR A 70 0.56 13.31 -10.02
N PRO A 71 0.20 14.15 -11.00
CA PRO A 71 0.94 15.39 -11.23
C PRO A 71 0.94 16.39 -10.06
N SER A 72 0.08 16.20 -9.07
CA SER A 72 -0.07 17.08 -7.90
C SER A 72 0.38 16.44 -6.59
N THR A 73 0.36 15.11 -6.47
CA THR A 73 0.71 14.43 -5.22
C THR A 73 1.13 12.98 -5.45
N ARG A 74 1.78 12.40 -4.44
CA ARG A 74 2.03 10.96 -4.37
C ARG A 74 1.12 10.36 -3.30
N VAL A 75 0.49 9.24 -3.64
CA VAL A 75 -0.41 8.50 -2.74
C VAL A 75 0.22 7.16 -2.39
N VAL A 76 0.05 6.74 -1.14
CA VAL A 76 0.25 5.36 -0.70
C VAL A 76 -1.10 4.76 -0.36
N ARG A 77 -1.38 3.59 -0.91
CA ARG A 77 -2.58 2.81 -0.62
C ARG A 77 -2.18 1.56 0.14
N LEU A 78 -2.95 1.27 1.17
CA LEU A 78 -2.86 0.04 1.92
C LEU A 78 -4.23 -0.61 1.86
N ALA A 79 -4.29 -1.91 1.56
CA ALA A 79 -5.56 -2.62 1.59
C ALA A 79 -5.39 -4.07 1.98
N HIS A 80 -6.39 -4.67 2.62
CA HIS A 80 -6.53 -6.12 2.55
C HIS A 80 -7.33 -6.50 1.30
N SER A 81 -6.81 -7.42 0.50
CA SER A 81 -7.54 -7.98 -0.65
C SER A 81 -8.18 -9.32 -0.32
N TRP A 82 -9.25 -9.66 -1.03
CA TRP A 82 -9.64 -11.05 -1.26
C TRP A 82 -10.44 -11.14 -2.56
N ALA A 83 -10.31 -12.28 -3.24
CA ALA A 83 -11.17 -12.57 -4.38
C ALA A 83 -12.57 -12.93 -3.88
N ASP A 84 -13.57 -12.24 -4.39
CA ASP A 84 -14.96 -12.65 -4.37
C ASP A 84 -15.32 -13.31 -5.71
N VAL A 85 -16.54 -13.84 -5.84
CA VAL A 85 -17.00 -14.62 -7.01
C VAL A 85 -16.84 -13.85 -8.33
N TRP A 86 -16.96 -12.53 -8.30
CA TRP A 86 -17.00 -11.67 -9.49
C TRP A 86 -15.96 -10.55 -9.51
N ASP A 87 -15.31 -10.26 -8.38
CA ASP A 87 -14.42 -9.10 -8.26
C ASP A 87 -13.38 -9.29 -7.13
N VAL A 88 -12.37 -8.42 -7.07
CA VAL A 88 -11.45 -8.31 -5.95
C VAL A 88 -11.97 -7.25 -4.98
N THR A 89 -12.25 -7.66 -3.75
CA THR A 89 -12.65 -6.72 -2.69
C THR A 89 -11.42 -6.22 -1.95
N TYR A 90 -11.39 -4.91 -1.68
CA TYR A 90 -10.36 -4.25 -0.88
C TYR A 90 -11.00 -3.69 0.40
N ASP A 91 -10.74 -4.32 1.57
CA ASP A 91 -11.29 -3.83 2.84
C ASP A 91 -10.53 -4.31 4.11
N PRO A 92 -10.07 -3.38 4.96
CA PRO A 92 -10.17 -1.95 4.76
C PRO A 92 -9.17 -1.50 3.67
N LEU A 93 -9.54 -0.47 2.92
CA LEU A 93 -8.65 0.28 2.03
C LEU A 93 -8.41 1.65 2.66
N TYR A 94 -7.15 2.02 2.81
CA TYR A 94 -6.75 3.34 3.28
C TYR A 94 -5.83 4.01 2.27
N GLU A 95 -6.08 5.29 2.02
CA GLU A 95 -5.25 6.12 1.17
C GLU A 95 -4.58 7.23 1.97
N TYR A 96 -3.28 7.40 1.75
CA TYR A 96 -2.45 8.42 2.39
C TYR A 96 -1.79 9.29 1.33
N SER A 97 -1.99 10.60 1.41
CA SER A 97 -1.23 11.57 0.62
C SER A 97 0.13 11.80 1.29
N LEU A 98 1.19 11.79 0.49
CA LEU A 98 2.54 12.05 0.96
C LEU A 98 2.88 13.52 0.82
N VAL A 99 3.13 14.17 1.95
CA VAL A 99 3.53 15.59 1.99
C VAL A 99 4.93 15.70 2.57
N ARG A 100 5.81 16.41 1.86
CA ARG A 100 7.09 16.85 2.45
C ARG A 100 6.83 18.07 3.31
N THR A 101 7.16 17.99 4.58
CA THR A 101 7.10 19.13 5.48
C THR A 101 8.43 19.87 5.51
N THR A 102 8.38 21.18 5.72
CA THR A 102 9.56 22.04 5.86
C THR A 102 10.41 21.66 7.07
N ALA A 103 9.78 21.06 8.10
CA ALA A 103 10.45 20.56 9.29
C ALA A 103 11.33 19.34 9.01
N HIS A 104 10.92 18.49 8.05
CA HIS A 104 11.65 17.27 7.71
C HIS A 104 11.68 17.07 6.18
N PRO A 105 12.53 17.83 5.46
CA PRO A 105 12.55 17.83 3.99
C PRO A 105 12.92 16.49 3.36
N ASN A 106 13.53 15.60 4.15
CA ASN A 106 13.98 14.27 3.76
C ASN A 106 13.00 13.16 4.16
N THR A 107 11.87 13.49 4.79
CA THR A 107 10.86 12.49 5.17
C THR A 107 9.49 12.87 4.64
N TRP A 108 8.74 11.85 4.23
CA TRP A 108 7.36 12.01 3.80
C TRP A 108 6.42 11.82 4.98
N ASP A 109 5.58 12.81 5.24
CA ASP A 109 4.48 12.67 6.19
C ASP A 109 3.26 12.09 5.48
N TRP A 110 2.67 11.07 6.10
CA TRP A 110 1.53 10.34 5.57
C TRP A 110 0.26 10.97 6.15
N ILE A 111 -0.50 11.63 5.28
CA ILE A 111 -1.75 12.29 5.66
C ILE A 111 -2.91 11.41 5.18
N PRO A 112 -3.75 10.87 6.08
CA PRO A 112 -4.93 10.11 5.68
C PRO A 112 -5.83 10.97 4.79
N VAL A 113 -6.25 10.43 3.64
CA VAL A 113 -7.13 11.12 2.68
C VAL A 113 -8.51 10.51 2.73
N ASN A 114 -8.59 9.18 2.64
CA ASN A 114 -9.83 8.46 2.73
C ASN A 114 -9.63 7.05 3.28
N ARG A 115 -10.75 6.45 3.67
CA ARG A 115 -10.88 5.06 4.02
C ARG A 115 -12.11 4.50 3.33
N TYR A 116 -12.01 3.27 2.85
CA TYR A 116 -13.16 2.45 2.53
C TYR A 116 -13.18 1.22 3.44
N SER A 117 -14.31 0.96 4.11
CA SER A 117 -14.51 -0.31 4.82
C SER A 117 -15.96 -0.75 4.79
N THR A 118 -16.21 -2.00 4.40
CA THR A 118 -17.57 -2.56 4.36
C THR A 118 -18.15 -2.80 5.75
N HIS A 119 -17.30 -2.85 6.78
CA HIS A 119 -17.67 -3.19 8.16
C HIS A 119 -17.87 -1.97 9.07
N GLN A 120 -17.46 -0.77 8.65
CA GLN A 120 -17.32 0.39 9.54
C GLN A 120 -17.81 1.71 8.94
N ASP A 121 -18.73 1.72 7.98
CA ASP A 121 -19.43 2.91 7.40
C ASP A 121 -19.20 3.16 5.89
N GLY A 122 -18.59 2.24 5.16
CA GLY A 122 -18.37 2.38 3.71
C GLY A 122 -17.22 3.34 3.39
N PHE A 123 -17.44 4.25 2.44
CA PHE A 123 -16.44 5.22 1.98
C PHE A 123 -16.48 6.51 2.82
N THR A 124 -15.33 6.93 3.32
CA THR A 124 -15.16 8.13 4.15
C THR A 124 -13.96 8.95 3.66
N VAL A 125 -14.17 10.24 3.42
CA VAL A 125 -13.10 11.21 3.09
C VAL A 125 -12.80 12.07 4.31
N PHE A 126 -11.52 12.23 4.64
CA PHE A 126 -11.07 12.98 5.81
C PHE A 126 -10.72 14.42 5.41
N GLU A 127 -11.73 15.30 5.38
CA GLU A 127 -11.57 16.69 4.92
C GLU A 127 -11.35 17.70 6.05
N THR A 128 -11.70 17.35 7.30
CA THR A 128 -11.55 18.21 8.48
C THR A 128 -10.48 17.68 9.43
N LYS A 129 -9.96 18.55 10.31
CA LYS A 129 -8.92 18.18 11.28
C LYS A 129 -9.42 17.09 12.24
N GLU A 130 -10.65 17.20 12.72
CA GLU A 130 -11.27 16.24 13.63
C GLU A 130 -11.39 14.85 12.98
N LEU A 131 -11.79 14.81 11.71
CA LEU A 131 -11.86 13.57 10.92
C LEU A 131 -10.48 12.97 10.67
N VAL A 132 -9.45 13.81 10.52
CA VAL A 132 -8.06 13.34 10.38
C VAL A 132 -7.54 12.73 11.69
N ASP A 133 -7.89 13.27 12.86
CA ASP A 133 -7.49 12.69 14.15
C ASP A 133 -8.15 11.31 14.37
N GLU A 134 -9.42 11.15 13.97
CA GLU A 134 -10.09 9.85 13.95
C GLU A 134 -9.43 8.87 12.97
N ALA A 135 -9.10 9.32 11.76
CA ALA A 135 -8.38 8.55 10.76
C ALA A 135 -7.01 8.09 11.25
N VAL A 136 -6.33 8.92 12.05
CA VAL A 136 -5.08 8.55 12.71
C VAL A 136 -5.33 7.40 13.67
N GLN A 137 -6.35 7.48 14.54
CA GLN A 137 -6.64 6.39 15.47
C GLN A 137 -6.92 5.06 14.75
N TYR A 138 -7.72 5.07 13.68
CA TYR A 138 -7.95 3.87 12.87
C TYR A 138 -6.67 3.31 12.25
N SER A 139 -5.78 4.19 11.78
CA SER A 139 -4.50 3.79 11.21
C SER A 139 -3.60 3.11 12.26
N GLU A 140 -3.60 3.60 13.49
CA GLU A 140 -2.82 3.04 14.61
C GLU A 140 -3.40 1.69 15.06
N ASP A 141 -4.73 1.56 15.10
CA ASP A 141 -5.41 0.29 15.37
C ASP A 141 -5.06 -0.76 14.31
N TRP A 142 -5.07 -0.36 13.05
CA TRP A 142 -4.74 -1.26 11.96
C TRP A 142 -3.26 -1.66 11.97
N ALA A 143 -2.35 -0.74 12.32
CA ALA A 143 -0.94 -1.04 12.50
C ALA A 143 -0.72 -2.19 13.51
N ARG A 144 -1.47 -2.19 14.63
CA ARG A 144 -1.43 -3.30 15.61
C ARG A 144 -1.88 -4.62 15.00
N VAL A 145 -2.99 -4.61 14.25
CA VAL A 145 -3.50 -5.80 13.56
C VAL A 145 -2.46 -6.38 12.59
N LEU A 146 -1.73 -5.53 11.86
CA LEU A 146 -0.69 -5.99 10.93
C LEU A 146 0.47 -6.70 11.65
N VAL A 147 0.88 -6.17 12.80
CA VAL A 147 1.92 -6.78 13.65
C VAL A 147 1.43 -8.10 14.24
N GLU A 148 0.24 -8.13 14.85
CA GLU A 148 -0.32 -9.33 15.49
C GLU A 148 -0.48 -10.50 14.52
N ARG A 149 -0.93 -10.19 13.30
CA ARG A 149 -1.08 -11.17 12.21
C ARG A 149 0.23 -11.63 11.61
N GLY A 150 1.34 -10.94 11.88
CA GLY A 150 2.67 -11.35 11.45
C GLY A 150 2.97 -11.05 9.98
N TYR A 151 2.43 -9.96 9.41
CA TYR A 151 2.74 -9.60 8.01
C TYR A 151 4.23 -9.30 7.79
N GLY A 152 4.98 -8.94 8.82
CA GLY A 152 6.44 -8.76 8.75
C GLY A 152 7.25 -10.06 8.91
N ASP A 153 6.62 -11.18 9.26
CA ASP A 153 7.33 -12.45 9.48
C ASP A 153 7.56 -13.18 8.15
N VAL A 154 8.79 -13.13 7.63
CA VAL A 154 9.21 -13.82 6.39
C VAL A 154 9.11 -15.34 6.47
N GLY A 155 9.05 -15.94 7.67
CA GLY A 155 8.78 -17.35 7.85
C GLY A 155 7.33 -17.72 7.50
N GLN A 156 6.41 -16.77 7.66
CA GLN A 156 4.96 -16.97 7.52
C GLN A 156 4.38 -16.35 6.24
N ALA A 157 4.94 -15.22 5.81
CA ALA A 157 4.46 -14.43 4.69
C ALA A 157 5.43 -14.45 3.51
N GLN A 158 4.92 -14.14 2.32
CA GLN A 158 5.68 -13.99 1.09
C GLN A 158 5.15 -12.83 0.24
N ILE A 159 6.03 -12.21 -0.53
CA ILE A 159 5.69 -11.13 -1.47
C ILE A 159 5.33 -11.71 -2.84
N VAL A 160 4.31 -11.12 -3.45
CA VAL A 160 3.99 -11.19 -4.87
C VAL A 160 4.04 -9.78 -5.45
N ARG A 161 4.77 -9.58 -6.55
CA ARG A 161 4.77 -8.30 -7.27
C ARG A 161 3.56 -8.23 -8.19
N LEU A 162 2.82 -7.12 -8.12
CA LEU A 162 1.68 -6.86 -8.98
C LEU A 162 2.14 -5.88 -10.08
N GLY A 163 1.82 -6.17 -11.34
CA GLY A 163 2.13 -5.28 -12.48
C GLY A 163 3.51 -5.45 -13.15
N ALA A 164 4.42 -6.26 -12.60
CA ALA A 164 5.64 -6.65 -13.33
C ALA A 164 5.34 -7.77 -14.35
N PRO A 165 5.84 -7.72 -15.60
CA PRO A 165 5.77 -8.87 -16.49
C PRO A 165 6.48 -10.05 -15.82
N GLN A 166 5.74 -11.11 -15.53
CA GLN A 166 6.35 -12.29 -14.93
C GLN A 166 7.43 -12.84 -15.87
N PRO A 167 8.61 -13.24 -15.37
CA PRO A 167 9.55 -13.98 -16.19
C PRO A 167 8.84 -15.27 -16.62
N VAL A 168 8.64 -15.42 -17.93
CA VAL A 168 8.20 -16.69 -18.51
C VAL A 168 9.27 -17.70 -18.15
N VAL A 169 8.98 -18.58 -17.18
CA VAL A 169 9.79 -19.75 -16.92
C VAL A 169 9.75 -20.57 -18.20
N GLN A 170 10.83 -20.52 -18.98
CA GLN A 170 11.05 -21.48 -20.05
C GLN A 170 11.13 -22.85 -19.39
N MET A 171 10.02 -23.58 -19.40
CA MET A 171 10.04 -25.03 -19.22
C MET A 171 10.93 -25.58 -20.33
N GLN A 172 12.19 -25.85 -19.98
CA GLN A 172 13.01 -26.74 -20.79
C GLN A 172 12.38 -28.12 -20.70
N SER A 173 11.61 -28.46 -21.73
CA SER A 173 11.18 -29.82 -22.01
C SER A 173 12.44 -30.67 -22.14
N ARG A 174 12.77 -31.43 -21.08
CA ARG A 174 13.73 -32.52 -21.19
C ARG A 174 12.96 -33.70 -21.79
N LEU A 175 13.26 -33.99 -23.06
CA LEU A 175 13.09 -35.31 -23.66
C LEU A 175 14.30 -36.18 -23.27
#